data_AF-A0AAU9D6T1-F1
#
_entry.id   AF-A0AAU9D6T1-F1
#
_cell.length_a   1.000
_cell.length_b   1.000
_cell.length_c   1.000
_cell.angle_alpha   90.00
_cell.angle_beta   90.00
_cell.angle_gamma   90.00
#
_symmetry.space_group_name_H-M   'P 1'
#
loop_
_entity.id
_entity.type
_entity.pdbx_description
1 polymer ?
#
loop_
_entity_poly.entity_id
_entity_poly.type
_entity_poly.pdbx_seq_one_letter_code
_entity_poly.pdbx_strand_id
1 'polypeptide(L)'
;MIGTILAYVYAAVMAISTCGVMFSDKKMPVWLFILNLVASLLIAFQSQGLIWLIIGLSLVLVAAVLNGEYVFGKVHPSHFLVRLIISLIIVLMVYKKI
;
A
#
# COMPACT_ATOMS: atom_id res chain seq x y z
N MET A 1 -16.61 -9.16 7.64
CA MET A 1 -16.35 -9.79 6.32
C MET A 1 -15.96 -8.77 5.24
N ILE A 2 -16.60 -7.60 5.22
CA ILE A 2 -16.31 -6.52 4.25
C ILE A 2 -14.88 -5.96 4.37
N GLY A 3 -14.38 -5.70 5.60
CA GLY A 3 -13.03 -5.14 5.80
C GLY A 3 -11.89 -6.00 5.26
N THR A 4 -12.01 -7.32 5.37
CA THR A 4 -11.02 -8.25 4.81
C THR A 4 -11.05 -8.28 3.28
N ILE A 5 -12.22 -8.16 2.67
CA ILE A 5 -12.36 -8.04 1.20
C ILE A 5 -11.70 -6.74 0.73
N LEU A 6 -11.97 -5.63 1.41
CA LEU A 6 -11.35 -4.34 1.11
C LEU A 6 -9.82 -4.39 1.22
N ALA A 7 -9.28 -5.07 2.23
CA ALA A 7 -7.83 -5.25 2.37
C ALA A 7 -7.22 -6.01 1.17
N TYR A 8 -7.88 -7.08 0.70
CA TYR A 8 -7.42 -7.82 -0.49
C TYR A 8 -7.53 -6.99 -1.77
N VAL A 9 -8.64 -6.27 -1.96
CA VAL A 9 -8.80 -5.37 -3.11
C VAL A 9 -7.71 -4.29 -3.07
N TYR A 10 -7.44 -3.73 -1.91
CA TYR A 10 -6.40 -2.71 -1.73
C TYR A 10 -5.01 -3.26 -2.06
N ALA A 11 -4.66 -4.44 -1.56
CA ALA A 11 -3.40 -5.11 -1.89
C ALA A 11 -3.27 -5.39 -3.40
N ALA A 12 -4.36 -5.85 -4.05
CA ALA A 12 -4.37 -6.10 -5.48
C ALA A 12 -4.18 -4.82 -6.30
N VAL A 13 -4.88 -3.73 -5.95
CA VAL A 13 -4.73 -2.42 -6.61
C VAL A 13 -3.29 -1.90 -6.45
N MET A 14 -2.72 -2.05 -5.26
CA MET A 14 -1.33 -1.66 -4.99
C MET A 14 -0.32 -2.46 -5.81
N ALA A 15 -0.51 -3.79 -5.91
CA ALA A 15 0.33 -4.64 -6.74
C ALA A 15 0.22 -4.28 -8.24
N ILE A 16 -0.99 -4.05 -8.74
CA ILE A 16 -1.22 -3.65 -10.14
C ILE A 16 -0.59 -2.28 -10.42
N SER A 17 -0.78 -1.31 -9.53
CA SER A 17 -0.16 0.01 -9.66
C SER A 17 1.37 -0.10 -9.71
N THR A 18 1.94 -0.99 -8.91
CA THR A 18 3.39 -1.23 -8.88
C THR A 18 3.89 -1.85 -10.18
N CYS A 19 3.17 -2.82 -10.74
CA CYS A 19 3.48 -3.41 -12.04
C CYS A 19 3.34 -2.39 -13.19
N GLY A 20 2.32 -1.54 -13.17
CA GLY A 20 2.09 -0.54 -14.21
C GLY A 20 3.23 0.48 -14.34
N VAL A 21 3.87 0.87 -13.23
CA VAL A 21 5.01 1.79 -13.25
C VAL A 21 6.28 1.11 -13.78
N MET A 22 6.40 -0.22 -13.67
CA MET A 22 7.52 -0.97 -14.26
C MET A 22 7.55 -0.88 -15.80
N PHE A 23 6.39 -0.68 -16.42
CA PHE A 23 6.24 -0.51 -17.88
C PHE A 23 6.21 0.95 -18.34
N SER A 24 6.36 1.92 -17.42
CA SER A 24 6.39 3.34 -17.75
C SER A 24 7.80 3.81 -18.14
N ASP A 25 7.90 4.87 -18.95
CA ASP A 25 9.17 5.42 -19.45
C ASP A 25 10.16 5.81 -18.33
N LYS A 26 9.64 6.16 -17.15
CA LYS A 26 10.44 6.33 -15.93
C LYS A 26 10.54 4.98 -15.21
N LYS A 27 11.57 4.21 -15.53
CA LYS A 27 11.88 2.93 -14.86
C LYS A 27 11.98 3.13 -13.35
N MET A 28 10.99 2.64 -12.62
CA MET A 28 11.00 2.67 -11.15
C MET A 28 12.22 1.91 -10.62
N PRO A 29 12.91 2.42 -9.58
CA PRO A 29 14.03 1.70 -9.00
C PRO A 29 13.55 0.40 -8.37
N VAL A 30 14.32 -0.68 -8.59
CA VAL A 30 13.95 -2.05 -8.19
C VAL A 30 13.69 -2.15 -6.68
N TRP A 31 14.44 -1.42 -5.85
CA TRP A 31 14.24 -1.45 -4.40
C TRP A 31 12.86 -0.90 -3.99
N LEU A 32 12.36 0.13 -4.68
CA LEU A 32 11.06 0.74 -4.43
C LEU A 32 9.92 -0.18 -4.92
N PHE A 33 10.17 -0.92 -6.02
CA PHE A 33 9.28 -1.98 -6.48
C PHE A 33 9.14 -3.09 -5.45
N ILE A 34 10.27 -3.60 -4.95
CA ILE A 34 10.31 -4.63 -3.89
C ILE A 34 9.57 -4.12 -2.65
N LEU A 35 9.78 -2.87 -2.25
CA LEU A 35 9.09 -2.28 -1.10
C LEU A 35 7.56 -2.31 -1.26
N ASN A 36 7.03 -1.87 -2.40
CA ASN A 36 5.58 -1.89 -2.66
C ASN A 36 5.03 -3.33 -2.74
N LEU A 37 5.80 -4.26 -3.32
CA LEU A 37 5.41 -5.67 -3.42
C LEU A 37 5.34 -6.33 -2.04
N VAL A 38 6.37 -6.14 -1.22
CA VAL A 38 6.42 -6.65 0.17
C VAL A 38 5.28 -6.06 0.98
N ALA A 39 5.04 -4.75 0.89
CA ALA A 39 3.93 -4.11 1.59
C ALA A 39 2.56 -4.71 1.20
N SER A 40 2.35 -4.97 -0.09
CA SER A 40 1.11 -5.58 -0.60
C SER A 40 0.94 -7.02 -0.12
N LEU A 41 2.03 -7.81 -0.10
CA LEU A 41 2.01 -9.18 0.42
C LEU A 41 1.70 -9.23 1.92
N LEU A 42 2.29 -8.33 2.72
CA LEU A 42 1.99 -8.25 4.15
C LEU A 42 0.52 -7.91 4.42
N ILE A 43 -0.07 -7.03 3.61
CA ILE A 43 -1.51 -6.74 3.69
C ILE A 43 -2.33 -7.98 3.32
N ALA A 44 -1.93 -8.74 2.30
CA ALA A 44 -2.61 -9.99 1.93
C ALA A 44 -2.54 -11.06 3.05
N PHE A 45 -1.44 -11.08 3.81
CA PHE A 45 -1.25 -11.95 4.98
C PHE A 45 -1.97 -11.47 6.24
N GLN A 46 -2.80 -10.42 6.18
CA GLN A 46 -3.58 -9.95 7.34
C GLN A 46 -4.47 -11.03 7.98
N SER A 47 -4.83 -12.08 7.24
CA SER A 47 -5.57 -13.23 7.79
C SER A 47 -4.80 -14.01 8.87
N GLN A 48 -3.46 -13.91 8.91
CA GLN A 48 -2.63 -14.55 9.93
C GLN A 48 -2.49 -13.69 11.20
N GLY A 49 -2.94 -12.44 11.17
CA GLY A 49 -2.89 -11.55 12.33
C GLY A 49 -2.91 -10.07 11.95
N LEU A 50 -3.47 -9.25 12.85
CA LEU A 50 -3.59 -7.80 12.67
C LEU A 50 -2.21 -7.11 12.53
N ILE A 51 -1.16 -7.68 13.12
CA ILE A 51 0.19 -7.10 13.08
C ILE A 51 0.73 -7.01 11.64
N TRP A 52 0.42 -8.00 10.80
CA TRP A 52 0.82 -8.02 9.39
C TRP A 52 0.14 -6.92 8.59
N LEU A 53 -1.13 -6.65 8.89
CA LEU A 53 -1.87 -5.53 8.30
C LEU A 53 -1.23 -4.19 8.66
N ILE A 54 -0.91 -3.98 9.94
CA ILE A 54 -0.34 -2.71 10.43
C ILE A 54 1.04 -2.47 9.80
N ILE A 55 1.91 -3.49 9.79
CA ILE A 55 3.23 -3.39 9.17
C ILE A 55 3.10 -3.14 7.67
N GLY A 56 2.24 -3.89 6.98
CA GLY A 56 2.01 -3.74 5.54
C GLY A 56 1.51 -2.34 5.17
N LEU A 57 0.51 -1.82 5.88
CA LEU A 57 0.00 -0.47 5.65
C LEU A 57 1.03 0.61 5.96
N SER A 58 1.83 0.43 7.02
CA SER A 58 2.93 1.35 7.34
C SER A 58 3.96 1.41 6.22
N LEU A 59 4.33 0.25 5.66
CA LEU A 59 5.23 0.19 4.50
C LEU A 59 4.61 0.81 3.25
N VAL A 60 3.30 0.65 3.01
CA VAL A 60 2.60 1.32 1.89
C VAL A 60 2.66 2.85 2.01
N LEU A 61 2.60 3.39 3.23
CA LEU A 61 2.73 4.83 3.46
C LEU A 61 4.14 5.32 3.18
N VAL A 62 5.16 4.61 3.66
CA VAL A 62 6.57 4.93 3.35
C VAL A 62 6.80 4.86 1.84
N ALA A 63 6.33 3.79 1.19
CA ALA A 63 6.43 3.63 -0.24
C ALA A 63 5.68 4.72 -1.02
N ALA A 64 4.58 5.26 -0.49
CA ALA A 64 3.85 6.37 -1.11
C ALA A 64 4.66 7.66 -1.14
N VAL A 65 5.33 8.00 -0.04
CA VAL A 65 6.17 9.19 0.06
C VAL A 65 7.32 9.08 -0.94
N LEU A 66 8.02 7.95 -0.92
CA LEU A 66 9.16 7.70 -1.80
C LEU A 66 8.75 7.61 -3.29
N ASN A 67 7.59 7.02 -3.59
CA ASN A 67 7.01 7.02 -4.94
C ASN A 67 6.70 8.45 -5.41
N GLY A 68 6.10 9.28 -4.55
CA GLY A 68 5.75 10.66 -4.88
C GLY A 68 6.99 11.50 -5.18
N GLU A 69 8.00 11.39 -4.32
CA GLU A 69 9.30 12.04 -4.50
C GLU A 69 9.98 11.59 -5.79
N TYR A 70 10.00 10.28 -6.08
CA TYR A 70 10.65 9.75 -7.29
C TYR A 70 9.95 10.18 -8.59
N VAL A 71 8.62 10.10 -8.64
CA VAL A 71 7.86 10.36 -9.88
C VAL A 71 7.76 11.85 -10.17
N PHE A 72 7.47 12.66 -9.14
CA PHE A 72 7.13 14.08 -9.26
C PHE A 72 8.23 15.03 -8.76
N GLY A 73 9.32 14.51 -8.19
CA GLY A 73 10.39 15.32 -7.57
C GLY A 73 9.97 16.02 -6.28
N LYS A 74 8.76 15.76 -5.78
CA LYS A 74 8.20 16.36 -4.57
C LYS A 74 7.16 15.43 -3.94
N VAL A 75 7.07 15.47 -2.62
CA VAL A 75 6.01 14.76 -1.89
C VAL A 75 4.69 15.47 -2.15
N HIS A 76 3.74 14.79 -2.79
CA HIS A 76 2.38 15.31 -2.95
C HIS A 76 1.53 14.91 -1.72
N PRO A 77 1.14 15.86 -0.86
CA PRO A 77 0.42 15.56 0.38
C PRO A 77 -0.93 14.89 0.12
N SER A 78 -1.59 15.21 -1.00
CA SER A 78 -2.86 14.61 -1.40
C SER A 78 -2.77 13.10 -1.59
N HIS A 79 -1.73 12.60 -2.28
CA HIS A 79 -1.53 11.16 -2.48
C HIS A 79 -1.22 10.43 -1.18
N PHE A 80 -0.44 11.06 -0.30
CA PHE A 80 -0.16 10.54 1.03
C PHE A 80 -1.42 10.48 1.90
N LEU A 81 -2.18 11.58 1.97
CA LEU A 81 -3.41 11.67 2.76
C LEU A 81 -4.47 10.67 2.30
N VAL A 82 -4.66 10.50 1.00
CA VAL A 82 -5.60 9.50 0.47
C VAL A 82 -5.19 8.10 0.89
N ARG A 83 -3.91 7.73 0.79
CA ARG A 83 -3.43 6.42 1.26
C ARG A 83 -3.54 6.26 2.77
N LEU A 84 -3.30 7.32 3.55
CA LEU A 84 -3.46 7.31 4.99
C LEU A 84 -4.91 7.08 5.41
N ILE A 85 -5.85 7.82 4.82
CA ILE A 85 -7.29 7.69 5.08
C ILE A 85 -7.78 6.30 4.71
N ILE A 86 -7.42 5.79 3.52
CA ILE A 86 -7.78 4.43 3.10
C ILE A 86 -7.20 3.38 4.06
N SER A 87 -5.93 3.53 4.46
CA SER A 87 -5.27 2.62 5.41
C SER A 87 -5.99 2.61 6.76
N LEU A 88 -6.35 3.78 7.29
CA LEU A 88 -7.12 3.92 8.53
C LEU A 88 -8.49 3.23 8.44
N ILE A 89 -9.22 3.45 7.34
CA ILE A 89 -10.52 2.80 7.11
C ILE A 89 -10.36 1.29 7.09
N ILE A 90 -9.35 0.76 6.39
CA ILE A 90 -9.09 -0.69 6.33
C ILE A 90 -8.79 -1.24 7.73
N VAL A 91 -7.92 -0.58 8.51
CA VAL A 91 -7.63 -1.00 9.89
C VAL A 91 -8.88 -1.01 10.74
N LEU A 92 -9.67 0.07 10.74
CA LEU A 92 -10.89 0.17 11.55
C LEU A 92 -11.91 -0.92 11.16
N MET A 93 -12.09 -1.19 9.87
CA MET A 93 -13.04 -2.19 9.40
C MET A 93 -12.57 -3.64 9.64
N VAL A 94 -11.26 -3.89 9.60
CA VAL A 94 -10.70 -5.21 9.94
C VAL A 94 -10.68 -5.40 11.47
N TYR A 95 -10.30 -4.38 12.23
CA TYR A 95 -10.25 -4.42 13.70
C TYR A 95 -11.64 -4.65 14.31
N LYS A 96 -12.68 -3.96 13.84
CA LYS A 96 -14.07 -4.16 14.31
C LYS A 96 -14.61 -5.59 14.10
N LYS A 97 -13.91 -6.42 13.32
CA LYS A 97 -14.28 -7.83 13.09
C LYS A 97 -13.73 -8.77 14.18
N ILE A 98 -12.70 -8.36 14.93
CA ILE A 98 -12.11 -9.11 16.05
C ILE A 98 -12.87 -8.73 17.31
#